data_AF-A0A7N2M7K0-F1
#
_entry.id   AF-A0A7N2M7K0-F1
#
_cell.length_a   1.000
_cell.length_b   1.000
_cell.length_c   1.000
_cell.angle_alpha   90.00
_cell.angle_beta   90.00
_cell.angle_gamma   90.00
#
_symmetry.space_group_name_H-M   'P 1'
#
loop_
_entity.id
_entity.type
_entity.pdbx_description
1 polymer ?
#
loop_
_entity_poly.entity_id
_entity_poly.type
_entity_poly.pdbx_seq_one_letter_code
_entity_poly.pdbx_strand_id
1 'polypeptide(L)'
;MMTYLTNVWRLNLTHAAAIVNMFTGAATIMPIVMACLVNSFMGDFWMLLLSSLAYSFGMSFLAMSTPPVLSNVAGNCSAYKPDCIGDAQKVLFYTALALIAIGISGHITSLESFLKQHMENPTPWQVAGGFGTILFPIVGCIALPYIKPCSVRFGIPAICTVVATFLFICGSCSEKHSSKEEEDTKISIRMIPMWMTFIMCGVVISIGNTYFLEQAKNMNHKVGILKVPLPIFKIFYDLVKDYFTKLCVKVNEKFSGKYLASCGVMVAMLFSILCCITAAKMETRRLDVIRRHCLPDKPNGKIPMSMFLLLPQYLLLRALDGISNFSIDYFFTDQVPASMKHYS
;
A
#
# COMPACT_ATOMS: atom_id res chain seq x y z
N MET A 1 12.67 -0.75 2.57
CA MET A 1 12.70 -2.22 2.37
C MET A 1 13.37 -2.63 1.07
N MET A 2 12.88 -2.20 -0.11
CA MET A 2 13.45 -2.61 -1.41
C MET A 2 14.97 -2.40 -1.51
N THR A 3 15.46 -1.22 -1.17
CA THR A 3 16.91 -0.91 -1.19
C THR A 3 17.74 -1.77 -0.23
N TYR A 4 17.14 -2.23 0.87
CA TYR A 4 17.81 -3.09 1.84
C TYR A 4 17.98 -4.51 1.27
N LEU A 5 16.92 -5.04 0.64
CA LEU A 5 16.95 -6.34 -0.02
C LEU A 5 17.88 -6.38 -1.25
N THR A 6 17.94 -5.29 -2.03
CA THR A 6 18.80 -5.25 -3.22
C THR A 6 20.26 -4.92 -2.89
N ASN A 7 20.52 -3.99 -1.97
CA ASN A 7 21.87 -3.47 -1.75
C ASN A 7 22.63 -4.21 -0.64
N VAL A 8 21.92 -4.68 0.39
CA VAL A 8 22.53 -5.38 1.54
C VAL A 8 22.41 -6.88 1.38
N TRP A 9 21.20 -7.41 1.16
CA TRP A 9 20.98 -8.85 0.94
C TRP A 9 21.42 -9.32 -0.45
N ARG A 10 21.72 -8.39 -1.37
CA ARG A 10 22.13 -8.67 -2.75
C ARG A 10 21.16 -9.59 -3.51
N LEU A 11 19.86 -9.52 -3.19
CA LEU A 11 18.84 -10.26 -3.92
C LEU A 11 18.60 -9.66 -5.30
N ASN A 12 18.27 -10.53 -6.26
CA ASN A 12 17.79 -10.10 -7.57
C ASN A 12 16.50 -9.29 -7.45
N LEU A 13 16.31 -8.33 -8.34
CA LEU A 13 15.16 -7.41 -8.30
C LEU A 13 13.81 -8.15 -8.26
N THR A 14 13.69 -9.25 -9.00
CA THR A 14 12.49 -10.10 -9.03
C THR A 14 12.18 -10.72 -7.67
N HIS A 15 13.20 -11.23 -6.97
CA HIS A 15 13.06 -11.84 -5.65
C HIS A 15 12.75 -10.77 -4.59
N ALA A 16 13.46 -9.64 -4.61
CA ALA A 16 13.20 -8.53 -3.70
C ALA A 16 11.78 -7.95 -3.88
N ALA A 17 11.33 -7.81 -5.13
CA ALA A 17 9.97 -7.36 -5.45
C ALA A 17 8.92 -8.37 -4.98
N ALA A 18 9.15 -9.67 -5.13
CA ALA A 18 8.23 -10.69 -4.64
C ALA A 18 8.00 -10.58 -3.13
N ILE A 19 9.07 -10.41 -2.33
CA ILE A 19 8.97 -10.23 -0.87
C ILE A 19 8.18 -8.96 -0.52
N VAL A 20 8.52 -7.83 -1.13
CA VAL A 20 7.84 -6.55 -0.87
C VAL A 20 6.37 -6.61 -1.28
N ASN A 21 6.05 -7.22 -2.42
CA ASN A 21 4.68 -7.35 -2.90
C ASN A 21 3.85 -8.29 -2.03
N MET A 22 4.43 -9.39 -1.55
CA MET A 22 3.76 -10.29 -0.63
C MET A 22 3.40 -9.59 0.68
N PHE A 23 4.34 -8.82 1.24
CA PHE A 23 4.08 -7.99 2.43
C PHE A 23 3.00 -6.93 2.18
N THR A 24 3.11 -6.15 1.09
CA THR A 24 2.12 -5.13 0.76
C THR A 24 0.74 -5.75 0.54
N GLY A 25 0.66 -6.87 -0.19
CA GLY A 25 -0.59 -7.62 -0.40
C GLY A 25 -1.21 -8.09 0.92
N ALA A 26 -0.41 -8.68 1.81
CA ALA A 26 -0.86 -9.07 3.14
C ALA A 26 -1.39 -7.87 3.94
N ALA A 27 -0.65 -6.75 3.96
CA ALA A 27 -1.04 -5.53 4.67
C ALA A 27 -2.31 -4.86 4.09
N THR A 28 -2.68 -5.14 2.84
CA THR A 28 -3.94 -4.65 2.25
C THR A 28 -5.15 -5.52 2.56
N ILE A 29 -4.97 -6.83 2.79
CA ILE A 29 -6.06 -7.77 3.06
C ILE A 29 -6.35 -7.89 4.55
N MET A 30 -5.30 -7.86 5.36
CA MET A 30 -5.36 -7.98 6.82
C MET A 30 -6.31 -6.97 7.52
N PRO A 31 -6.53 -5.73 7.03
CA PRO A 31 -7.50 -4.81 7.63
C PRO A 31 -8.92 -5.39 7.66
N ILE A 32 -9.32 -6.21 6.70
CA ILE A 32 -10.66 -6.81 6.67
C ILE A 32 -10.82 -7.78 7.84
N VAL A 33 -9.81 -8.62 8.07
CA VAL A 33 -9.79 -9.56 9.20
C VAL A 33 -9.80 -8.80 10.52
N MET A 34 -9.00 -7.73 10.63
CA MET A 34 -8.96 -6.91 11.84
C MET A 34 -10.30 -6.19 12.09
N ALA A 35 -10.96 -5.67 11.06
CA ALA A 35 -12.30 -5.07 11.20
C ALA A 35 -13.34 -6.06 11.72
N CYS A 36 -13.30 -7.32 11.25
CA CYS A 36 -14.15 -8.38 11.81
C CYS A 36 -13.85 -8.65 13.29
N LEU A 37 -12.57 -8.67 13.68
CA LEU A 37 -12.14 -8.89 15.08
C LEU A 37 -12.57 -7.75 16.01
N VAL A 38 -12.47 -6.50 15.54
CA VAL A 38 -12.98 -5.30 16.26
C VAL A 38 -14.46 -5.49 16.58
N ASN A 39 -15.27 -5.74 15.55
CA ASN A 39 -16.73 -5.78 15.64
C ASN A 39 -17.29 -7.02 16.36
N SER A 40 -16.49 -8.09 16.51
CA SER A 40 -16.97 -9.35 17.07
C SER A 40 -16.48 -9.62 18.49
N PHE A 41 -15.34 -9.05 18.89
CA PHE A 41 -14.66 -9.49 20.11
C PHE A 41 -13.99 -8.39 20.94
N MET A 42 -13.37 -7.38 20.32
CA MET A 42 -12.36 -6.54 21.03
C MET A 42 -12.72 -5.06 21.14
N GLY A 43 -13.52 -4.51 20.22
CA GLY A 43 -13.75 -3.07 20.12
C GLY A 43 -12.51 -2.26 19.70
N ASP A 44 -12.71 -0.98 19.41
CA ASP A 44 -11.68 -0.12 18.80
C ASP A 44 -10.46 0.11 19.70
N PHE A 45 -10.69 0.27 21.01
CA PHE A 45 -9.61 0.54 21.96
C PHE A 45 -8.59 -0.60 22.05
N TRP A 46 -9.06 -1.83 22.29
CA TRP A 46 -8.18 -3.00 22.43
C TRP A 46 -7.51 -3.36 21.10
N MET A 47 -8.20 -3.17 19.97
CA MET A 47 -7.59 -3.33 18.66
C MET A 47 -6.43 -2.36 18.46
N LEU A 48 -6.61 -1.08 18.79
CA LEU A 48 -5.55 -0.07 18.70
C LEU A 48 -4.37 -0.40 19.62
N LEU A 49 -4.63 -0.84 20.85
CA LEU A 49 -3.58 -1.21 21.80
C LEU A 49 -2.73 -2.38 21.28
N LEU A 50 -3.37 -3.48 20.88
CA LEU A 50 -2.65 -4.66 20.39
C LEU A 50 -1.94 -4.39 19.07
N SER A 51 -2.55 -3.59 18.19
CA SER A 51 -1.94 -3.20 16.91
C SER A 51 -0.73 -2.30 17.11
N SER A 52 -0.78 -1.38 18.08
CA SER A 52 0.35 -0.51 18.44
C SER A 52 1.53 -1.32 18.98
N LEU A 53 1.26 -2.31 19.83
CA LEU A 53 2.27 -3.23 20.34
C LEU A 53 2.87 -4.09 19.22
N ALA A 54 2.02 -4.67 18.37
CA ALA A 54 2.47 -5.47 17.22
C ALA A 54 3.32 -4.64 16.26
N TYR A 55 2.91 -3.40 15.94
CA TYR A 55 3.67 -2.49 15.10
C TYR A 55 5.02 -2.13 15.72
N SER A 56 5.06 -1.85 17.02
CA SER A 56 6.29 -1.51 17.74
C SER A 56 7.29 -2.66 17.78
N PHE A 57 6.82 -3.89 18.07
CA PHE A 57 7.67 -5.08 18.01
C PHE A 57 8.13 -5.36 16.58
N GLY A 58 7.24 -5.22 15.60
CA GLY A 58 7.58 -5.39 14.18
C GLY A 58 8.68 -4.42 13.73
N MET A 59 8.56 -3.14 14.05
CA MET A 59 9.58 -2.14 13.72
C MET A 59 10.90 -2.38 14.47
N SER A 60 10.84 -2.83 15.73
CA SER A 60 12.02 -3.19 16.52
C SER A 60 12.76 -4.39 15.92
N PHE A 61 12.03 -5.45 15.53
CA PHE A 61 12.61 -6.61 14.86
C PHE A 61 13.18 -6.25 13.49
N LEU A 62 12.53 -5.35 12.74
CA LEU A 62 13.06 -4.86 11.48
C LEU A 62 14.39 -4.12 11.67
N ALA A 63 14.50 -3.27 12.70
CA ALA A 63 15.75 -2.59 13.04
C ALA A 63 16.83 -3.58 13.51
N MET A 64 16.48 -4.55 14.36
CA MET A 64 17.38 -5.61 14.83
C MET A 64 17.84 -6.53 13.70
N SER A 65 17.04 -6.73 12.64
CA SER A 65 17.44 -7.53 11.49
C SER A 65 18.65 -6.96 10.72
N THR A 66 19.03 -5.71 10.99
CA THR A 66 20.20 -5.09 10.35
C THR A 66 21.52 -5.61 10.95
N PRO A 67 22.54 -5.90 10.13
CA PRO A 67 23.79 -6.51 10.61
C PRO A 67 24.45 -5.77 11.79
N PRO A 68 24.58 -4.43 11.81
CA PRO A 68 25.26 -3.74 12.91
C PRO A 68 24.55 -3.85 14.27
N VAL A 69 23.26 -4.17 14.31
CA VAL A 69 22.46 -4.16 15.56
C VAL A 69 22.50 -5.52 16.24
N LEU A 70 22.46 -6.61 15.49
CA LEU A 70 22.43 -7.98 16.03
C LEU A 70 23.78 -8.71 15.96
N SER A 71 24.79 -8.14 15.31
CA SER A 71 26.08 -8.81 15.05
C SER A 71 26.75 -9.38 16.29
N ASN A 72 26.71 -8.66 17.41
CA ASN A 72 27.37 -9.07 18.66
C ASN A 72 26.70 -10.28 19.32
N VAL A 73 25.38 -10.44 19.15
CA VAL A 73 24.60 -11.54 19.73
C VAL A 73 24.54 -12.74 18.78
N ALA A 74 24.44 -12.48 17.47
CA ALA A 74 24.38 -13.52 16.44
C ALA A 74 25.75 -14.10 16.06
N GLY A 75 26.85 -13.55 16.58
CA GLY A 75 28.21 -14.01 16.30
C GLY A 75 28.64 -13.82 14.84
N ASN A 76 28.03 -12.88 14.11
CA ASN A 76 28.35 -12.57 12.72
C ASN A 76 28.92 -11.15 12.55
N CYS A 77 29.38 -10.82 11.34
CA CYS A 77 29.98 -9.52 11.07
C CYS A 77 28.96 -8.37 11.09
N SER A 78 29.40 -7.16 11.44
CA SER A 78 28.54 -5.96 11.52
C SER A 78 28.40 -5.20 10.19
N ALA A 79 29.09 -5.64 9.14
CA ALA A 79 29.10 -4.94 7.85
C ALA A 79 27.79 -5.15 7.08
N TYR A 80 27.39 -4.15 6.28
CA TYR A 80 26.24 -4.24 5.37
C TYR A 80 26.58 -5.08 4.12
N LYS A 81 26.80 -6.38 4.32
CA LYS A 81 27.14 -7.37 3.30
C LYS A 81 26.25 -8.61 3.43
N PRO A 82 26.00 -9.35 2.35
CA PRO A 82 25.16 -10.55 2.38
C PRO A 82 25.71 -11.61 3.36
N ASP A 83 27.03 -11.76 3.43
CA ASP A 83 27.71 -12.74 4.30
C ASP A 83 27.48 -12.49 5.80
N CYS A 84 27.09 -11.26 6.15
CA CYS A 84 26.80 -10.87 7.53
C CYS A 84 25.34 -11.12 7.93
N ILE A 85 24.50 -11.60 7.00
CA ILE A 85 23.09 -11.88 7.26
C ILE A 85 22.90 -13.37 7.56
N GLY A 86 22.98 -13.68 8.86
CA GLY A 86 22.67 -15.00 9.39
C GLY A 86 21.16 -15.30 9.41
N ASP A 87 20.83 -16.52 9.79
CA ASP A 87 19.42 -16.97 9.82
C ASP A 87 18.60 -16.25 10.88
N ALA A 88 19.20 -15.85 12.01
CA ALA A 88 18.55 -15.03 13.02
C ALA A 88 18.04 -13.69 12.45
N GLN A 89 18.87 -12.98 11.66
CA GLN A 89 18.44 -11.75 10.99
C GLN A 89 17.32 -11.99 9.99
N LYS A 90 17.34 -13.12 9.26
CA LYS A 90 16.28 -13.46 8.31
C LYS A 90 14.96 -13.76 9.01
N VAL A 91 14.99 -14.53 10.09
CA VAL A 91 13.80 -14.84 10.90
C VAL A 91 13.21 -13.54 11.45
N LEU A 92 14.03 -12.69 12.08
CA LEU A 92 13.59 -11.39 12.59
C LEU A 92 13.02 -10.49 11.49
N PHE A 93 13.61 -10.50 10.30
CA PHE A 93 13.10 -9.73 9.17
C PHE A 93 11.70 -10.20 8.76
N TYR A 94 11.48 -11.51 8.56
CA TYR A 94 10.17 -12.00 8.12
C TYR A 94 9.10 -11.91 9.21
N THR A 95 9.45 -12.14 10.48
CA THR A 95 8.51 -11.92 11.61
C THR A 95 8.15 -10.46 11.75
N ALA A 96 9.10 -9.54 11.53
CA ALA A 96 8.84 -8.11 11.48
C ALA A 96 7.80 -7.74 10.42
N LEU A 97 7.91 -8.28 9.20
CA LEU A 97 6.96 -7.99 8.14
C LEU A 97 5.53 -8.40 8.51
N ALA A 98 5.35 -9.57 9.11
CA ALA A 98 4.04 -10.03 9.55
C ALA A 98 3.47 -9.11 10.65
N LEU A 99 4.27 -8.77 11.66
CA LEU A 99 3.85 -7.92 12.78
C LEU A 99 3.53 -6.49 12.33
N ILE A 100 4.35 -5.91 11.45
CA ILE A 100 4.11 -4.59 10.85
C ILE A 100 2.79 -4.60 10.06
N ALA A 101 2.53 -5.65 9.27
CA ALA A 101 1.29 -5.76 8.50
C ALA A 101 0.06 -5.80 9.42
N ILE A 102 0.10 -6.59 10.49
CA ILE A 102 -0.96 -6.65 11.51
C ILE A 102 -1.17 -5.27 12.15
N GLY A 103 -0.07 -4.65 12.61
CA GLY A 103 -0.11 -3.36 13.29
C GLY A 103 -0.70 -2.25 12.41
N ILE A 104 -0.22 -2.08 11.18
CA ILE A 104 -0.76 -1.09 10.23
C ILE A 104 -2.24 -1.34 10.01
N SER A 105 -2.63 -2.61 9.84
CA SER A 105 -4.00 -2.98 9.52
C SER A 105 -4.97 -2.64 10.64
N GLY A 106 -4.66 -2.98 11.89
CA GLY A 106 -5.55 -2.65 13.00
C GLY A 106 -5.57 -1.16 13.35
N HIS A 107 -4.49 -0.42 13.08
CA HIS A 107 -4.53 1.04 13.12
C HIS A 107 -5.49 1.62 12.08
N ILE A 108 -5.43 1.16 10.83
CA ILE A 108 -6.32 1.63 9.76
C ILE A 108 -7.79 1.38 10.11
N THR A 109 -8.12 0.26 10.75
CA THR A 109 -9.52 -0.10 11.02
C THR A 109 -10.16 0.68 12.16
N SER A 110 -9.39 1.03 13.20
CA SER A 110 -9.96 1.54 14.46
C SER A 110 -9.54 2.95 14.81
N LEU A 111 -8.48 3.49 14.20
CA LEU A 111 -7.95 4.82 14.59
C LEU A 111 -8.94 5.94 14.28
N GLU A 112 -9.58 5.89 13.11
CA GLU A 112 -10.53 6.92 12.71
C GLU A 112 -11.77 6.93 13.61
N SER A 113 -12.36 5.76 13.86
CA SER A 113 -13.50 5.58 14.76
C SER A 113 -13.18 6.08 16.17
N PHE A 114 -12.02 5.71 16.71
CA PHE A 114 -11.57 6.14 18.03
C PHE A 114 -11.37 7.66 18.13
N LEU A 115 -10.72 8.26 17.13
CA LEU A 115 -10.49 9.71 17.10
C LEU A 115 -11.81 10.48 17.00
N LYS A 116 -12.77 10.02 16.20
CA LYS A 116 -14.09 10.66 16.07
C LYS A 116 -14.86 10.66 17.39
N GLN A 117 -14.76 9.61 18.19
CA GLN A 117 -15.40 9.54 19.52
C GLN A 117 -14.79 10.55 20.53
N HIS A 118 -13.49 10.83 20.43
CA HIS A 118 -12.78 11.67 21.42
C HIS A 118 -12.56 13.12 20.97
N MET A 119 -12.73 13.42 19.67
CA MET A 119 -12.47 14.73 19.06
C MET A 119 -13.75 15.46 18.61
N GLU A 120 -14.91 15.13 19.20
CA GLU A 120 -16.19 15.77 18.85
C GLU A 120 -16.19 17.30 19.15
N ASN A 121 -15.31 17.77 20.04
CA ASN A 121 -15.06 19.20 20.30
C ASN A 121 -13.55 19.49 20.46
N PRO A 122 -12.78 19.66 19.37
CA PRO A 122 -11.33 19.75 19.44
C PRO A 122 -10.88 21.15 19.91
N THR A 123 -9.98 21.17 20.89
CA THR A 123 -9.29 22.38 21.32
C THR A 123 -8.38 22.92 20.20
N PRO A 124 -8.05 24.22 20.19
CA PRO A 124 -7.11 24.79 19.21
C PRO A 124 -5.75 24.08 19.17
N TRP A 125 -5.30 23.55 20.32
CA TRP A 125 -4.07 22.75 20.42
C TRP A 125 -4.20 21.38 19.74
N GLN A 126 -5.36 20.71 19.85
CA GLN A 126 -5.62 19.45 19.15
C GLN A 126 -5.72 19.64 17.64
N VAL A 127 -6.32 20.75 17.18
CA VAL A 127 -6.35 21.12 15.76
C VAL A 127 -4.95 21.43 15.23
N ALA A 128 -4.15 22.20 15.98
CA ALA A 128 -2.75 22.47 15.65
C ALA A 128 -1.90 21.19 15.62
N GLY A 129 -2.12 20.27 16.56
CA GLY A 129 -1.51 18.95 16.60
C GLY A 129 -1.86 18.08 15.37
N GLY A 130 -3.09 18.20 14.85
CA GLY A 130 -3.53 17.55 13.62
C GLY A 130 -2.67 17.90 12.40
N PHE A 131 -2.28 19.17 12.24
CA PHE A 131 -1.33 19.56 11.18
C PHE A 131 0.04 18.88 11.33
N GLY A 132 0.51 18.71 12.57
CA GLY A 132 1.72 17.97 12.89
C GLY A 132 1.66 16.50 12.44
N THR A 133 0.51 15.84 12.60
CA THR A 133 0.33 14.44 12.20
C THR A 133 0.43 14.20 10.69
N ILE A 134 0.21 15.22 9.86
CA ILE A 134 0.33 15.14 8.40
C ILE A 134 1.74 15.54 7.95
N LEU A 135 2.28 16.61 8.53
CA LEU A 135 3.59 17.15 8.14
C LEU A 135 4.75 16.23 8.51
N PHE A 136 4.73 15.62 9.70
CA PHE A 136 5.81 14.73 10.16
C PHE A 136 6.01 13.49 9.27
N PRO A 137 4.97 12.73 8.87
CA PRO A 137 5.11 11.61 7.95
C PRO A 137 5.61 12.01 6.57
N ILE A 138 5.21 13.17 6.04
CA ILE A 138 5.69 13.69 4.76
C ILE A 138 7.20 13.97 4.84
N VAL A 139 7.64 14.69 5.88
CA VAL A 139 9.06 14.95 6.13
C VAL A 139 9.83 13.64 6.29
N GLY A 140 9.27 12.68 7.04
CA GLY A 140 9.85 11.35 7.20
C GLY A 140 9.99 10.59 5.87
N CYS A 141 8.96 10.60 5.02
CA CYS A 141 8.98 9.97 3.71
C CYS A 141 10.06 10.54 2.79
N ILE A 142 10.32 11.85 2.89
CA ILE A 142 11.36 12.54 2.12
C ILE A 142 12.74 12.29 2.74
N ALA A 143 12.90 12.41 4.05
CA ALA A 143 14.19 12.37 4.73
C ALA A 143 14.77 10.95 4.89
N LEU A 144 13.93 9.97 5.29
CA LEU A 144 14.38 8.60 5.60
C LEU A 144 15.09 7.88 4.44
N PRO A 145 14.70 8.04 3.15
CA PRO A 145 15.44 7.45 2.04
C PRO A 145 16.88 7.92 1.89
N TYR A 146 17.22 9.13 2.33
CA TYR A 146 18.58 9.68 2.22
C TYR A 146 19.51 9.23 3.35
N ILE A 147 18.96 8.65 4.42
CA ILE A 147 19.75 8.10 5.53
C ILE A 147 20.43 6.80 5.06
N LYS A 148 21.75 6.87 4.85
CA LYS A 148 22.57 5.77 4.33
C LYS A 148 22.58 4.51 5.22
N PRO A 149 22.79 4.58 6.55
CA PRO A 149 22.74 3.39 7.38
C PRO A 149 21.31 2.87 7.54
N CYS A 150 21.07 1.63 7.10
CA CYS A 150 19.75 0.99 7.23
C CYS A 150 19.33 0.79 8.69
N SER A 151 20.30 0.58 9.60
CA SER A 151 20.04 0.49 11.04
C SER A 151 19.38 1.75 11.59
N VAL A 152 19.88 2.93 11.21
CA VAL A 152 19.30 4.22 11.61
C VAL A 152 17.96 4.47 10.91
N ARG A 153 17.88 4.13 9.62
CA ARG A 153 16.66 4.30 8.82
C ARG A 153 15.47 3.51 9.39
N PHE A 154 15.70 2.31 9.92
CA PHE A 154 14.66 1.50 10.56
C PHE A 154 14.53 1.80 12.07
N GLY A 155 15.63 2.18 12.73
CA GLY A 155 15.66 2.47 14.16
C GLY A 155 14.90 3.74 14.55
N ILE A 156 14.96 4.82 13.73
CA ILE A 156 14.21 6.06 14.02
C ILE A 156 12.70 5.79 14.11
N PRO A 157 12.05 5.20 13.08
CA PRO A 157 10.65 4.80 13.20
C PRO A 157 10.36 3.89 14.38
N ALA A 158 11.22 2.91 14.69
CA ALA A 158 11.01 1.98 15.80
C ALA A 158 10.96 2.69 17.16
N ILE A 159 11.88 3.63 17.42
CA ILE A 159 11.88 4.44 18.66
C ILE A 159 10.63 5.30 18.73
N CYS A 160 10.28 5.98 17.64
CA CYS A 160 9.08 6.81 17.58
C CYS A 160 7.80 6.00 17.88
N THR A 161 7.69 4.78 17.36
CA THR A 161 6.51 3.92 17.58
C THR A 161 6.44 3.40 19.00
N VAL A 162 7.57 3.08 19.62
CA VAL A 162 7.61 2.66 21.03
C VAL A 162 7.19 3.82 21.95
N VAL A 163 7.71 5.03 21.70
CA VAL A 163 7.31 6.23 22.45
C VAL A 163 5.82 6.53 22.26
N ALA A 164 5.33 6.47 21.02
CA ALA A 164 3.91 6.67 20.73
C ALA A 164 3.01 5.65 21.43
N THR A 165 3.42 4.37 21.42
CA THR A 165 2.67 3.29 22.11
C THR A 165 2.68 3.47 23.62
N PHE A 166 3.82 3.88 24.20
CA PHE A 166 3.91 4.18 25.62
C PHE A 166 3.00 5.35 26.01
N LEU A 167 3.01 6.44 25.23
CA LEU A 167 2.13 7.59 25.43
C LEU A 167 0.66 7.22 25.30
N PHE A 168 0.30 6.39 24.32
CA PHE A 168 -1.05 5.86 24.15
C PHE A 168 -1.48 5.08 25.40
N ILE A 169 -0.67 4.11 25.85
CA ILE A 169 -0.96 3.33 27.07
C ILE A 169 -1.11 4.22 28.31
N CYS A 170 -0.18 5.17 28.50
CA CYS A 170 -0.24 6.11 29.63
C CYS A 170 -1.50 7.00 29.59
N GLY A 171 -1.89 7.47 28.41
CA GLY A 171 -3.13 8.25 28.24
C GLY A 171 -4.37 7.42 28.55
N SER A 172 -4.41 6.18 28.07
CA SER A 172 -5.55 5.27 28.26
C SER A 172 -5.69 4.74 29.68
N CYS A 173 -4.60 4.66 30.46
CA CYS A 173 -4.69 4.37 31.90
C CYS A 173 -5.40 5.48 32.69
N SER A 174 -5.58 6.67 32.11
CA SER A 174 -6.24 7.82 32.74
C SER A 174 -7.74 7.93 32.41
N GLU A 175 -8.26 7.17 31.44
CA GLU A 175 -9.67 7.21 31.02
C GLU A 175 -10.40 5.91 31.43
N LYS A 176 -11.41 6.05 32.30
CA LYS A 176 -12.32 4.95 32.66
C LYS A 176 -13.29 4.68 31.51
N HIS A 177 -13.28 3.42 31.08
CA HIS A 177 -14.06 2.80 30.01
C HIS A 177 -15.57 3.11 30.07
N SER A 178 -16.14 3.60 28.95
CA SER A 178 -17.58 3.58 28.69
C SER A 178 -17.84 2.79 27.41
N SER A 179 -18.20 1.53 27.57
CA SER A 179 -18.73 0.67 26.51
C SER A 179 -20.16 1.06 26.18
N LYS A 180 -20.46 1.37 24.92
CA LYS A 180 -21.77 1.09 24.32
C LYS A 180 -21.54 0.55 22.93
N GLU A 181 -21.80 -0.75 22.80
CA GLU A 181 -21.90 -1.49 21.56
C GLU A 181 -23.39 -1.78 21.29
N GLU A 182 -23.68 -2.18 20.05
CA GLU A 182 -24.97 -2.52 19.43
C GLU A 182 -25.84 -1.37 18.90
N GLU A 183 -25.75 -1.13 17.58
CA GLU A 183 -26.79 -1.50 16.61
C GLU A 183 -26.26 -1.24 15.18
N ASP A 184 -25.88 -2.30 14.44
CA ASP A 184 -26.01 -2.39 12.95
C ASP A 184 -25.41 -3.71 12.37
N THR A 185 -25.78 -4.85 12.94
CA THR A 185 -25.27 -6.17 12.52
C THR A 185 -26.02 -6.78 11.31
N LYS A 186 -26.94 -6.06 10.66
CA LYS A 186 -27.80 -6.65 9.59
C LYS A 186 -27.50 -6.22 8.16
N ILE A 187 -26.51 -5.37 7.91
CA ILE A 187 -26.13 -4.95 6.54
C ILE A 187 -24.83 -5.62 6.06
N SER A 188 -23.89 -5.97 6.96
CA SER A 188 -22.54 -6.43 6.60
C SER A 188 -22.45 -7.81 5.92
N ILE A 189 -23.38 -8.73 6.17
CA ILE A 189 -23.32 -10.10 5.60
C ILE A 189 -23.61 -10.11 4.09
N ARG A 190 -24.32 -9.11 3.57
CA ARG A 190 -24.74 -9.04 2.16
C ARG A 190 -23.71 -8.38 1.23
N MET A 191 -22.64 -7.79 1.80
CA MET A 191 -21.61 -7.07 1.02
C MET A 191 -20.37 -7.91 0.72
N ILE A 192 -20.14 -9.02 1.46
CA ILE A 192 -18.97 -9.91 1.33
C ILE A 192 -18.60 -10.28 -0.13
N PRO A 193 -19.54 -10.63 -1.03
CA PRO A 193 -19.18 -11.00 -2.41
C PRO A 193 -18.66 -9.82 -3.24
N MET A 194 -19.11 -8.58 -2.97
CA MET A 194 -18.65 -7.39 -3.68
C MET A 194 -17.25 -6.96 -3.22
N TRP A 195 -16.87 -7.22 -1.98
CA TRP A 195 -15.57 -6.79 -1.44
C TRP A 195 -14.39 -7.57 -2.05
N MET A 196 -14.61 -8.85 -2.37
CA MET A 196 -13.64 -9.67 -3.10
C MET A 196 -13.30 -9.10 -4.48
N THR A 197 -14.24 -8.39 -5.10
CA THR A 197 -14.05 -7.81 -6.43
C THR A 197 -13.21 -6.53 -6.42
N PHE A 198 -13.36 -5.68 -5.39
CA PHE A 198 -12.51 -4.50 -5.19
C PHE A 198 -11.05 -4.87 -4.92
N ILE A 199 -10.81 -5.97 -4.18
CA ILE A 199 -9.47 -6.49 -3.90
C ILE A 199 -8.73 -6.81 -5.21
N MET A 200 -9.39 -7.49 -6.14
CA MET A 200 -8.78 -7.88 -7.42
C MET A 200 -8.46 -6.67 -8.30
N CYS A 201 -9.32 -5.65 -8.32
CA CYS A 201 -9.04 -4.39 -8.99
C CYS A 201 -7.83 -3.67 -8.36
N GLY A 202 -7.77 -3.59 -7.03
CA GLY A 202 -6.67 -2.95 -6.29
C GLY A 202 -5.31 -3.63 -6.53
N VAL A 203 -5.27 -4.97 -6.53
CA VAL A 203 -4.05 -5.74 -6.82
C VAL A 203 -3.51 -5.43 -8.22
N VAL A 204 -4.38 -5.43 -9.24
CA VAL A 204 -3.96 -5.15 -10.62
C VAL A 204 -3.49 -3.70 -10.79
N ILE A 205 -4.17 -2.73 -10.16
CA ILE A 205 -3.73 -1.32 -10.13
C ILE A 205 -2.33 -1.20 -9.50
N SER A 206 -2.11 -1.84 -8.35
CA SER A 206 -0.83 -1.79 -7.62
C SER A 206 0.33 -2.41 -8.41
N ILE A 207 0.12 -3.62 -8.96
CA ILE A 207 1.11 -4.32 -9.80
C ILE A 207 1.41 -3.50 -11.05
N GLY A 208 0.38 -3.00 -11.75
CA GLY A 208 0.56 -2.24 -12.97
C GLY A 208 1.36 -0.94 -12.76
N ASN A 209 1.08 -0.22 -11.66
CA ASN A 209 1.78 1.03 -11.33
C ASN A 209 3.29 0.86 -11.13
N THR A 210 3.71 -0.25 -10.52
CA THR A 210 5.12 -0.54 -10.24
C THR A 210 5.79 -1.25 -11.43
N TYR A 211 5.19 -2.33 -11.91
CA TYR A 211 5.76 -3.17 -12.95
C TYR A 211 5.86 -2.45 -14.30
N PHE A 212 4.80 -1.77 -14.74
CA PHE A 212 4.82 -1.11 -16.05
C PHE A 212 5.77 0.09 -16.07
N LEU A 213 5.97 0.76 -14.92
CA LEU A 213 6.89 1.88 -14.83
C LEU A 213 8.34 1.41 -14.95
N GLU A 214 8.69 0.31 -14.30
CA GLU A 214 10.03 -0.26 -14.39
C GLU A 214 10.28 -0.89 -15.77
N GLN A 215 9.26 -1.49 -16.41
CA GLN A 215 9.33 -1.90 -17.81
C GLN A 215 9.62 -0.69 -18.72
N ALA A 216 8.84 0.38 -18.61
CA ALA A 216 9.00 1.58 -19.43
C ALA A 216 10.39 2.21 -19.28
N LYS A 217 10.93 2.25 -18.05
CA LYS A 217 12.26 2.79 -17.74
C LYS A 217 13.40 2.05 -18.45
N ASN A 218 13.26 0.74 -18.64
CA ASN A 218 14.28 -0.12 -19.26
C ASN A 218 14.08 -0.30 -20.79
N MET A 219 13.08 0.36 -21.37
CA MET A 219 12.79 0.37 -22.80
C MET A 219 13.34 1.62 -23.50
N ASN A 220 13.27 1.64 -24.84
CA ASN A 220 13.71 2.77 -25.64
C ASN A 220 12.70 3.93 -25.55
N HIS A 221 13.20 5.11 -25.14
CA HIS A 221 12.43 6.34 -24.95
C HIS A 221 12.42 7.26 -26.19
N LYS A 222 13.02 6.84 -27.30
CA LYS A 222 13.10 7.65 -28.52
C LYS A 222 11.88 7.46 -29.42
N VAL A 223 11.31 8.56 -29.90
CA VAL A 223 10.36 8.62 -31.02
C VAL A 223 11.05 9.35 -32.17
N GLY A 224 11.57 8.59 -33.13
CA GLY A 224 12.49 9.14 -34.13
C GLY A 224 13.73 9.74 -33.45
N ILE A 225 13.85 11.08 -33.51
CA ILE A 225 14.99 11.84 -32.94
C ILE A 225 14.70 12.29 -31.49
N LEU A 226 13.43 12.47 -31.11
CA LEU A 226 13.04 13.03 -29.81
C LEU A 226 13.08 11.97 -28.71
N LYS A 227 13.73 12.29 -27.58
CA LYS A 227 13.71 11.44 -26.38
C LYS A 227 12.63 11.91 -25.43
N VAL A 228 11.61 11.08 -25.21
CA VAL A 228 10.46 11.42 -24.35
C VAL A 228 10.74 11.04 -22.89
N PRO A 229 10.72 11.98 -21.95
CA PRO A 229 10.87 11.67 -20.52
C PRO A 229 9.66 10.93 -19.92
N LEU A 230 9.91 10.03 -18.98
CA LEU A 230 8.87 9.30 -18.23
C LEU A 230 7.83 10.20 -17.52
N PRO A 231 8.18 11.39 -16.98
CA PRO A 231 7.19 12.29 -16.37
C PRO A 231 6.07 12.74 -17.33
N ILE A 232 6.39 12.98 -18.61
CA ILE A 232 5.37 13.35 -19.62
C ILE A 232 4.37 12.20 -19.79
N PHE A 233 4.88 10.96 -19.78
CA PHE A 233 4.07 9.75 -19.82
C PHE A 233 3.14 9.65 -18.60
N LYS A 234 3.65 9.94 -17.40
CA LYS A 234 2.84 9.94 -16.18
C LYS A 234 1.71 10.97 -16.25
N ILE A 235 2.01 12.21 -16.67
CA ILE A 235 1.00 13.27 -16.80
C ILE A 235 -0.12 12.85 -17.77
N PHE A 236 0.24 12.28 -18.92
CA PHE A 236 -0.73 11.77 -19.89
C PHE A 236 -1.65 10.72 -19.27
N TYR A 237 -1.10 9.79 -18.50
CA TYR A 237 -1.88 8.74 -17.85
C TYR A 237 -2.75 9.22 -16.69
N ASP A 238 -2.30 10.23 -15.94
CA ASP A 238 -3.12 10.87 -14.90
C ASP A 238 -4.32 11.60 -15.54
N LEU A 239 -4.13 12.26 -16.69
CA LEU A 239 -5.24 12.85 -17.46
C LEU A 239 -6.26 11.81 -17.94
N VAL A 240 -5.80 10.62 -18.34
CA VAL A 240 -6.68 9.51 -18.73
C VAL A 240 -7.49 9.02 -17.53
N LYS A 241 -6.87 8.89 -16.35
CA LYS A 241 -7.58 8.55 -15.12
C LYS A 241 -8.67 9.57 -14.82
N ASP A 242 -8.33 10.86 -14.82
CA ASP A 242 -9.29 11.94 -14.55
C ASP A 242 -10.45 11.96 -15.56
N TYR A 243 -10.16 11.68 -16.83
CA TYR A 243 -11.18 11.56 -17.87
C TYR A 243 -12.20 10.44 -17.55
N PHE A 244 -11.73 9.25 -17.20
CA PHE A 244 -12.60 8.13 -16.86
C PHE A 244 -13.39 8.38 -15.56
N THR A 245 -12.79 9.00 -14.54
CA THR A 245 -13.51 9.41 -13.34
C THR A 245 -14.64 10.39 -13.66
N LYS A 246 -14.36 11.44 -14.45
CA LYS A 246 -15.38 12.43 -14.86
C LYS A 246 -16.47 11.81 -15.73
N LEU A 247 -16.11 10.86 -16.59
CA LEU A 247 -17.08 10.11 -17.39
C LEU A 247 -18.04 9.34 -16.48
N CYS A 248 -17.54 8.66 -15.45
CA CYS A 248 -18.36 7.97 -14.47
C CYS A 248 -19.30 8.91 -13.72
N VAL A 249 -18.81 10.09 -13.27
CA VAL A 249 -19.64 11.13 -12.63
C VAL A 249 -20.77 11.59 -13.56
N LYS A 250 -20.45 11.90 -14.82
CA LYS A 250 -21.45 12.35 -15.81
C LYS A 250 -22.49 11.26 -16.13
N VAL A 251 -22.05 10.01 -16.19
CA VAL A 251 -22.97 8.86 -16.36
C VAL A 251 -23.89 8.73 -15.14
N ASN A 252 -23.35 8.94 -13.94
CA ASN A 252 -24.11 8.92 -12.69
C ASN A 252 -25.19 10.01 -12.64
N GLU A 253 -24.84 11.26 -12.96
CA GLU A 253 -25.80 12.37 -13.01
C GLU A 253 -26.95 12.12 -13.99
N LYS A 254 -26.69 11.36 -15.06
CA LYS A 254 -27.68 11.05 -16.10
C LYS A 254 -28.54 9.82 -15.78
N PHE A 255 -27.98 8.86 -15.05
CA PHE A 255 -28.61 7.59 -14.70
C PHE A 255 -28.55 7.38 -13.18
N SER A 256 -29.31 8.19 -12.43
CA SER A 256 -29.41 8.04 -10.98
C SER A 256 -30.09 6.71 -10.63
N GLY A 257 -29.33 5.76 -10.08
CA GLY A 257 -29.85 4.43 -9.79
C GLY A 257 -28.98 3.60 -8.85
N LYS A 258 -29.64 2.90 -7.93
CA LYS A 258 -29.12 1.99 -6.89
C LYS A 258 -28.15 0.89 -7.38
N TYR A 259 -28.04 0.67 -8.69
CA TYR A 259 -27.21 -0.38 -9.31
C TYR A 259 -25.91 0.16 -9.93
N LEU A 260 -25.66 1.47 -9.87
CA LEU A 260 -24.56 2.08 -10.61
C LEU A 260 -23.18 1.71 -10.05
N ALA A 261 -23.02 1.66 -8.73
CA ALA A 261 -21.78 1.22 -8.09
C ALA A 261 -21.41 -0.20 -8.51
N SER A 262 -22.39 -1.12 -8.48
CA SER A 262 -22.20 -2.52 -8.87
C SER A 262 -21.88 -2.68 -10.36
N CYS A 263 -22.49 -1.88 -11.24
CA CYS A 263 -22.15 -1.86 -12.66
C CYS A 263 -20.74 -1.30 -12.90
N GLY A 264 -20.35 -0.24 -12.19
CA GLY A 264 -19.00 0.34 -12.27
C GLY A 264 -17.91 -0.66 -11.88
N VAL A 265 -18.15 -1.45 -10.83
CA VAL A 265 -17.25 -2.53 -10.40
C VAL A 265 -17.12 -3.64 -11.46
N MET A 266 -18.23 -4.08 -12.04
CA MET A 266 -18.20 -5.09 -13.10
C MET A 266 -17.42 -4.60 -14.32
N VAL A 267 -17.60 -3.34 -14.71
CA VAL A 267 -16.84 -2.73 -15.80
C VAL A 267 -15.35 -2.62 -15.43
N ALA A 268 -15.01 -2.17 -14.22
CA ALA A 268 -13.64 -2.13 -13.73
C ALA A 268 -12.97 -3.51 -13.83
N MET A 269 -13.64 -4.58 -13.42
CA MET A 269 -13.10 -5.95 -13.53
C MET A 269 -12.83 -6.38 -14.96
N LEU A 270 -13.70 -6.03 -15.92
CA LEU A 270 -13.44 -6.32 -17.34
C LEU A 270 -12.19 -5.59 -17.84
N PHE A 271 -12.01 -4.32 -17.45
CA PHE A 271 -10.80 -3.54 -17.76
C PHE A 271 -9.54 -4.14 -17.10
N SER A 272 -9.66 -4.66 -15.88
CA SER A 272 -8.60 -5.36 -15.17
C SER A 272 -8.14 -6.62 -15.92
N ILE A 273 -9.09 -7.47 -16.35
CA ILE A 273 -8.79 -8.68 -17.13
C ILE A 273 -8.12 -8.32 -18.47
N LEU A 274 -8.66 -7.34 -19.18
CA LEU A 274 -8.07 -6.85 -20.44
C LEU A 274 -6.67 -6.27 -20.23
N CYS A 275 -6.44 -5.56 -19.12
CA CYS A 275 -5.13 -5.05 -18.72
C CYS A 275 -4.14 -6.19 -18.50
N CYS A 276 -4.52 -7.25 -17.77
CA CYS A 276 -3.67 -8.41 -17.55
C CYS A 276 -3.34 -9.16 -18.85
N ILE A 277 -4.32 -9.34 -19.75
CA ILE A 277 -4.11 -10.01 -21.05
C ILE A 277 -3.15 -9.20 -21.93
N THR A 278 -3.35 -7.87 -22.01
CA THR A 278 -2.48 -6.99 -22.79
C THR A 278 -1.06 -6.96 -22.22
N ALA A 279 -0.92 -6.91 -20.89
CA ALA A 279 0.38 -7.00 -20.22
C ALA A 279 1.11 -8.32 -20.49
N ALA A 280 0.41 -9.46 -20.41
CA ALA A 280 0.98 -10.76 -20.72
C ALA A 280 1.46 -10.86 -22.18
N LYS A 281 0.68 -10.32 -23.12
CA LYS A 281 1.08 -10.25 -24.54
C LYS A 281 2.31 -9.37 -24.75
N MET A 282 2.38 -8.22 -24.08
CA MET A 282 3.55 -7.33 -24.17
C MET A 282 4.80 -7.97 -23.58
N GLU A 283 4.66 -8.67 -22.45
CA GLU A 283 5.77 -9.36 -21.83
C GLU A 283 6.27 -10.54 -22.70
N THR A 284 5.36 -11.28 -23.32
CA THR A 284 5.71 -12.33 -24.28
C THR A 284 6.52 -11.76 -25.44
N ARG A 285 6.09 -10.61 -25.99
CA ARG A 285 6.85 -9.90 -27.04
C ARG A 285 8.20 -9.40 -26.55
N ARG A 286 8.30 -8.93 -25.30
CA ARG A 286 9.55 -8.46 -24.70
C ARG A 286 10.59 -9.58 -24.61
N LEU A 287 10.17 -10.74 -24.11
CA LEU A 287 11.02 -11.91 -23.98
C LEU A 287 11.47 -12.44 -25.34
N ASP A 288 10.59 -12.42 -26.35
CA ASP A 288 10.93 -12.83 -27.71
C ASP A 288 12.00 -11.90 -28.33
N VAL A 289 11.87 -10.58 -28.17
CA VAL A 289 12.90 -9.62 -28.63
C VAL A 289 14.24 -9.83 -27.94
N ILE A 290 14.25 -10.13 -26.64
CA ILE A 290 15.49 -10.43 -25.88
C ILE A 290 16.16 -11.69 -26.42
N ARG A 291 15.40 -12.76 -26.66
CA ARG A 291 15.92 -14.01 -27.22
C ARG A 291 16.52 -13.80 -28.60
N ARG A 292 15.82 -13.07 -29.48
CA ARG A 292 16.29 -12.82 -30.86
C ARG A 292 17.57 -11.98 -30.92
N HIS A 293 17.78 -11.07 -29.97
CA HIS A 293 18.96 -10.21 -29.92
C HIS A 293 20.11 -10.78 -29.08
N CYS A 294 19.98 -12.04 -28.58
CA CYS A 294 20.96 -12.70 -27.71
C CYS A 294 21.46 -11.78 -26.57
N LEU A 295 20.58 -10.95 -26.02
CA LEU A 295 20.94 -10.04 -24.94
C LEU A 295 21.06 -10.88 -23.65
N PRO A 296 22.23 -10.94 -22.99
CA PRO A 296 22.32 -11.56 -21.67
C PRO A 296 21.44 -10.77 -20.69
N ASP A 297 20.81 -11.45 -19.72
CA ASP A 297 20.05 -10.85 -18.62
C ASP A 297 20.95 -9.96 -17.74
N LYS A 298 21.32 -8.79 -18.26
CA LYS A 298 22.08 -7.77 -17.54
C LYS A 298 21.08 -6.77 -16.94
N PRO A 299 21.17 -6.46 -15.64
CA PRO A 299 20.22 -5.59 -14.94
C PRO A 299 20.15 -4.14 -15.47
N ASN A 300 21.10 -3.71 -16.32
CA ASN A 300 21.16 -2.36 -16.89
C ASN A 300 21.06 -2.34 -18.44
N GLY A 301 20.73 -3.47 -19.08
CA GLY A 301 20.60 -3.54 -20.53
C GLY A 301 19.31 -2.86 -21.01
N LYS A 302 19.42 -1.81 -21.83
CA LYS A 302 18.24 -1.22 -22.48
C LYS A 302 17.70 -2.16 -23.55
N ILE A 303 16.43 -2.50 -23.45
CA ILE A 303 15.76 -3.38 -24.41
C ILE A 303 15.44 -2.57 -25.67
N PRO A 304 15.77 -3.05 -26.88
CA PRO A 304 15.56 -2.34 -28.14
C PRO A 304 14.09 -2.38 -28.57
N MET A 305 13.17 -2.04 -27.67
CA MET A 305 11.75 -1.89 -27.93
C MET A 305 11.28 -0.53 -27.47
N SER A 306 10.38 0.08 -28.24
CA SER A 306 9.80 1.38 -27.92
C SER A 306 8.87 1.29 -26.71
N MET A 307 9.03 2.19 -25.74
CA MET A 307 8.18 2.24 -24.54
C MET A 307 6.69 2.49 -24.87
N PHE A 308 6.40 3.07 -26.03
CA PHE A 308 5.03 3.36 -26.50
C PHE A 308 4.21 2.10 -26.79
N LEU A 309 4.86 0.93 -26.93
CA LEU A 309 4.13 -0.34 -27.02
C LEU A 309 3.41 -0.69 -25.71
N LEU A 310 3.81 -0.11 -24.58
CA LEU A 310 3.14 -0.27 -23.28
C LEU A 310 1.87 0.60 -23.15
N LEU A 311 1.57 1.47 -24.13
CA LEU A 311 0.44 2.39 -24.06
C LEU A 311 -0.92 1.67 -23.87
N PRO A 312 -1.22 0.55 -24.55
CA PRO A 312 -2.50 -0.14 -24.38
C PRO A 312 -2.74 -0.67 -22.97
N GLN A 313 -1.75 -1.34 -22.37
CA GLN A 313 -1.86 -1.88 -21.00
C GLN A 313 -1.97 -0.76 -19.96
N TYR A 314 -1.27 0.37 -20.17
CA TYR A 314 -1.36 1.53 -19.28
C TYR A 314 -2.70 2.26 -19.38
N LEU A 315 -3.26 2.42 -20.58
CA LEU A 315 -4.57 3.03 -20.77
C LEU A 315 -5.67 2.22 -20.08
N LEU A 316 -5.63 0.89 -20.22
CA LEU A 316 -6.56 -0.01 -19.54
C LEU A 316 -6.41 0.05 -18.02
N LEU A 317 -5.17 0.13 -17.52
CA LEU A 317 -4.88 0.29 -16.09
C LEU A 317 -5.43 1.61 -15.52
N ARG A 318 -5.32 2.72 -16.27
CA ARG A 318 -5.81 4.04 -15.83
C ARG A 318 -7.32 4.17 -15.91
N ALA A 319 -7.93 3.54 -16.91
CA ALA A 319 -9.38 3.40 -16.98
C ALA A 319 -9.92 2.59 -15.78
N LEU A 320 -9.29 1.44 -15.49
CA LEU A 320 -9.57 0.64 -14.29
C LEU A 320 -9.46 1.48 -13.01
N ASP A 321 -8.36 2.23 -12.85
CA ASP A 321 -8.09 3.07 -11.66
C ASP A 321 -9.15 4.18 -11.50
N GLY A 322 -9.52 4.89 -12.58
CA GLY A 322 -10.57 5.91 -12.54
C GLY A 322 -11.95 5.34 -12.19
N ILE A 323 -12.37 4.28 -12.88
CA ILE A 323 -13.69 3.65 -12.68
C ILE A 323 -13.80 3.00 -11.31
N SER A 324 -12.76 2.29 -10.86
CA SER A 324 -12.76 1.59 -9.56
C SER A 324 -12.80 2.59 -8.40
N ASN A 325 -12.02 3.67 -8.44
CA ASN A 325 -12.04 4.67 -7.36
C ASN A 325 -13.41 5.34 -7.26
N PHE A 326 -14.00 5.74 -8.39
CA PHE A 326 -15.34 6.31 -8.41
C PHE A 326 -16.38 5.32 -7.84
N SER A 327 -16.32 4.05 -8.23
CA SER A 327 -17.30 3.04 -7.81
C SER A 327 -17.18 2.72 -6.32
N ILE A 328 -15.97 2.71 -5.77
CA ILE A 328 -15.71 2.52 -4.34
C ILE A 328 -16.26 3.70 -3.53
N ASP A 329 -15.93 4.92 -3.93
CA ASP A 329 -16.38 6.16 -3.28
C ASP A 329 -17.91 6.27 -3.27
N TYR A 330 -18.53 5.95 -4.41
CA TYR A 330 -19.99 5.93 -4.54
C TYR A 330 -20.65 4.80 -3.75
N PHE A 331 -20.03 3.61 -3.69
CA PHE A 331 -20.54 2.49 -2.91
C PHE A 331 -20.56 2.80 -1.42
N PHE A 332 -19.50 3.41 -0.89
CA PHE A 332 -19.44 3.81 0.52
C PHE A 332 -20.43 4.94 0.83
N THR A 333 -20.60 5.92 -0.05
CA THR A 333 -21.56 7.01 0.19
C THR A 333 -23.04 6.59 0.09
N ASP A 334 -23.38 5.55 -0.67
CA ASP A 334 -24.75 5.03 -0.82
C ASP A 334 -25.15 3.97 0.22
N GLN A 335 -24.21 3.12 0.65
CA GLN A 335 -24.48 2.00 1.58
C GLN A 335 -24.35 2.39 3.07
N VAL A 336 -23.79 3.56 3.36
CA VAL A 336 -23.62 4.05 4.74
C VAL A 336 -24.97 4.59 5.26
N PRO A 337 -25.50 4.06 6.38
CA PRO A 337 -26.78 4.50 6.96
C PRO A 337 -26.76 5.99 7.29
N ALA A 338 -27.94 6.62 7.34
CA ALA A 338 -28.05 8.07 7.52
C ALA A 338 -27.39 8.60 8.81
N SER A 339 -27.26 7.75 9.85
CA SER A 339 -26.52 8.02 11.08
C SER A 339 -25.00 8.12 10.89
N MET A 340 -24.46 7.50 9.83
CA MET A 340 -23.04 7.47 9.52
C MET A 340 -22.63 8.37 8.32
N LYS A 341 -23.59 9.03 7.64
CA LYS A 341 -23.28 10.02 6.58
C LYS A 341 -22.52 11.24 7.10
N HIS A 342 -22.56 11.50 8.40
CA HIS A 342 -21.76 12.56 9.02
C HIS A 342 -20.25 12.23 9.10
N TYR A 343 -19.88 10.99 8.75
CA TYR A 343 -18.53 10.44 8.83
C TYR A 343 -17.85 10.21 7.47
N SER A 344 -18.54 10.41 6.33
CA SER A 344 -17.96 10.23 4.98
C SER A 344 -17.38 11.51 4.39
#